data_AF-A0A926CW14-F1
#
_entry.id   AF-A0A926CW14-F1
#
_cell.length_a   1.000
_cell.length_b   1.000
_cell.length_c   1.000
_cell.angle_alpha   90.00
_cell.angle_beta   90.00
_cell.angle_gamma   90.00
#
_symmetry.space_group_name_H-M   'P 1'
#
loop_
_entity.id
_entity.type
_entity.pdbx_description
1 polymer ?
#
loop_
_entity_poly.entity_id
_entity_poly.type
_entity_poly.pdbx_seq_one_letter_code
_entity_poly.pdbx_strand_id
1 'polypeptide(L)'
;GYLQVDSLLFFFINKNYQLKETPVTLVDYVVISGNPFLNMEALGKEFPHAVFLLDGSNSRKSIQYWKKYFNEHKMPYYDITEQGYLALSR
;
A
#
# COMPACT_ATOMS: atom_id res chain seq x y z
N GLY A 1 -7.67 0.78 8.34
CA GLY A 1 -8.24 1.97 9.03
C GLY A 1 -7.82 3.21 8.28
N TYR A 2 -8.58 4.30 8.35
CA TYR A 2 -8.26 5.53 7.62
C TYR A 2 -7.55 6.55 8.51
N LEU A 3 -6.65 7.33 7.92
CA LEU A 3 -6.08 8.53 8.52
C LEU A 3 -6.11 9.64 7.46
N GLN A 4 -6.69 10.78 7.80
CA GLN A 4 -6.63 11.96 6.95
C GLN A 4 -5.63 12.96 7.53
N VAL A 5 -4.71 13.44 6.70
CA VAL A 5 -3.74 14.49 7.03
C VAL A 5 -3.81 15.53 5.93
N ASP A 6 -4.21 16.75 6.27
CA ASP A 6 -4.55 17.79 5.30
C ASP A 6 -5.56 17.26 4.24
N SER A 7 -5.21 17.33 2.95
CA SER A 7 -6.01 16.80 1.84
C SER A 7 -5.69 15.34 1.48
N LEU A 8 -4.76 14.69 2.18
CA LEU A 8 -4.30 13.35 1.87
C LEU A 8 -5.03 12.32 2.73
N LEU A 9 -5.54 11.27 2.09
CA LEU A 9 -6.21 10.14 2.74
C LEU A 9 -5.34 8.89 2.66
N PHE A 10 -5.01 8.35 3.83
CA PHE A 10 -4.24 7.13 4.01
C PHE A 10 -5.15 5.99 4.42
N PHE A 11 -4.93 4.82 3.84
CA PHE A 11 -5.55 3.58 4.27
C PHE A 11 -4.52 2.58 4.78
N PHE A 12 -4.72 2.08 5.99
CA PHE A 12 -3.83 1.12 6.63
C PHE A 12 -4.38 -0.29 6.49
N ILE A 13 -3.63 -1.11 5.76
CA ILE A 13 -3.78 -2.56 5.68
C ILE A 13 -2.96 -3.16 6.82
N ASN A 14 -3.62 -3.91 7.69
CA ASN A 14 -3.00 -4.66 8.78
C ASN A 14 -3.20 -6.17 8.60
N LYS A 15 -2.67 -6.98 9.52
CA LYS A 15 -2.80 -8.45 9.51
C LYS A 15 -4.24 -8.98 9.46
N ASN A 16 -5.22 -8.19 9.89
CA ASN A 16 -6.64 -8.56 9.94
C ASN A 16 -7.41 -8.01 8.74
N TYR A 17 -6.74 -7.33 7.81
CA TYR A 17 -7.38 -6.78 6.63
C TYR A 17 -7.94 -7.91 5.76
N GLN A 18 -9.21 -7.79 5.41
CA GLN A 18 -9.89 -8.62 4.43
C GLN A 18 -10.39 -7.71 3.32
N LEU A 19 -10.11 -8.10 2.08
CA LEU A 19 -10.62 -7.43 0.89
C LEU A 19 -12.15 -7.39 0.96
N LYS A 20 -12.74 -6.23 0.71
CA LYS A 20 -14.19 -6.09 0.61
C LYS A 20 -14.58 -6.00 -0.86
N GLU A 21 -15.70 -6.62 -1.24
CA GLU A 21 -16.25 -6.55 -2.59
C GLU A 21 -16.93 -5.19 -2.91
N THR A 22 -16.66 -4.13 -2.14
CA THR A 22 -17.36 -2.83 -2.16
C THR A 22 -16.40 -1.65 -2.37
N PRO A 23 -16.90 -0.47 -2.77
CA PRO A 23 -16.43 0.26 -3.94
C PRO A 23 -15.00 0.81 -3.82
N VAL A 24 -14.41 1.07 -5.00
CA VAL A 24 -13.16 1.80 -5.22
C VAL A 24 -13.06 2.95 -4.22
N THR A 25 -12.17 2.82 -3.24
CA THR A 25 -11.99 3.88 -2.26
C THR A 25 -10.95 4.84 -2.82
N LEU A 26 -11.35 6.09 -3.05
CA LEU A 26 -10.41 7.17 -3.38
C LEU A 26 -9.54 7.44 -2.16
N VAL A 27 -8.34 6.89 -2.16
CA VAL A 27 -7.28 7.16 -1.17
C VAL A 27 -6.00 7.49 -1.92
N ASP A 28 -5.20 8.38 -1.36
CA ASP A 28 -3.92 8.78 -1.95
C ASP A 28 -2.83 7.75 -1.66
N TYR A 29 -2.88 7.14 -0.46
CA TYR A 29 -1.86 6.21 0.01
C TYR A 29 -2.47 4.97 0.66
N VAL A 30 -1.87 3.81 0.37
CA VAL A 30 -2.17 2.55 1.04
C VAL A 30 -0.94 2.06 1.78
N VAL A 31 -0.98 2.05 3.11
CA VAL A 31 0.10 1.56 3.96
C VAL A 31 -0.08 0.07 4.19
N ILE A 32 0.89 -0.72 3.72
CA ILE A 32 0.94 -2.17 3.92
C ILE A 32 1.80 -2.47 5.14
N SER A 33 1.17 -2.91 6.22
CA SER A 33 1.81 -3.21 7.49
C SER A 33 1.41 -4.58 8.03
N GLY A 34 2.38 -5.43 8.36
CA GLY A 34 2.19 -6.69 9.06
C GLY A 34 1.24 -7.69 8.40
N ASN A 35 1.02 -7.61 7.08
CA ASN A 35 0.18 -8.53 6.33
C ASN A 35 0.95 -9.11 5.13
N PRO A 36 1.54 -10.31 5.25
CA PRO A 36 2.35 -10.91 4.20
C PRO A 36 1.52 -11.58 3.09
N PHE A 37 0.22 -11.79 3.29
CA PHE A 37 -0.64 -12.57 2.41
C PHE A 37 -1.66 -11.69 1.69
N LEU A 38 -1.15 -10.78 0.86
CA LEU A 38 -1.97 -9.87 0.08
C LEU A 38 -2.16 -10.36 -1.35
N ASN A 39 -3.40 -10.31 -1.83
CA ASN A 39 -3.69 -10.44 -3.25
C ASN A 39 -3.50 -9.06 -3.91
N MET A 40 -2.35 -8.88 -4.56
CA MET A 40 -1.95 -7.60 -5.16
C MET A 40 -2.85 -7.17 -6.32
N GLU A 41 -3.41 -8.13 -7.06
CA GLU A 41 -4.34 -7.84 -8.15
C GLU A 41 -5.64 -7.23 -7.61
N ALA A 42 -6.20 -7.85 -6.56
CA ALA A 42 -7.39 -7.34 -5.91
C ALA A 42 -7.13 -5.95 -5.28
N LEU A 43 -5.97 -5.76 -4.67
CA LEU A 43 -5.57 -4.45 -4.12
C LEU A 43 -5.46 -3.36 -5.18
N GLY A 44 -4.90 -3.68 -6.35
CA GLY A 44 -4.85 -2.73 -7.47
C GLY A 44 -6.22 -2.34 -8.00
N LYS A 45 -7.21 -3.24 -7.94
CA LYS A 45 -8.60 -2.94 -8.32
C LYS A 45 -9.32 -2.10 -7.26
N GLU A 46 -9.06 -2.37 -5.98
CA GLU A 46 -9.67 -1.65 -4.86
C GLU A 46 -9.11 -0.23 -4.70
N PHE A 47 -7.81 -0.05 -4.99
CA PHE A 47 -7.08 1.21 -4.85
C PHE A 47 -6.31 1.59 -6.14
N PRO A 48 -7.00 1.84 -7.27
CA PRO A 48 -6.37 1.99 -8.58
C PRO A 48 -5.51 3.26 -8.75
N HIS A 49 -5.64 4.22 -7.83
CA HIS A 49 -4.92 5.51 -7.89
C HIS A 49 -3.99 5.73 -6.70
N ALA A 50 -3.93 4.79 -5.76
CA ALA A 50 -3.14 4.96 -4.55
C ALA A 50 -1.67 4.63 -4.77
N VAL A 51 -0.81 5.32 -4.02
CA VAL A 51 0.59 4.94 -3.85
C VAL A 51 0.71 3.94 -2.71
N PHE A 52 1.30 2.78 -2.96
CA PHE A 52 1.48 1.74 -1.96
C PHE A 52 2.74 1.98 -1.12
N LEU A 53 2.59 2.15 0.18
CA LEU A 53 3.69 2.36 1.13
C LEU A 53 4.04 1.05 1.83
N LEU A 54 5.26 0.57 1.62
CA LEU A 54 5.80 -0.61 2.27
C LEU A 54 6.55 -0.18 3.53
N ASP A 55 5.96 -0.43 4.70
CA ASP A 55 6.47 0.08 5.98
C ASP A 55 7.66 -0.68 6.55
N GLY A 56 8.07 -1.78 5.91
CA GLY A 56 9.16 -2.63 6.36
C GLY A 56 8.84 -3.63 7.47
N SER A 57 7.61 -3.66 7.96
CA SER A 57 7.19 -4.60 9.01
C SER A 57 7.00 -6.04 8.51
N ASN A 58 6.98 -6.25 7.19
CA ASN A 58 6.84 -7.55 6.54
C ASN A 58 8.19 -8.16 6.17
N SER A 59 8.21 -9.48 5.92
CA SER A 59 9.45 -10.17 5.52
C SER A 59 10.01 -9.58 4.21
N ARG A 60 11.35 -9.53 4.09
CA ARG A 60 12.03 -9.08 2.84
C ARG A 60 11.53 -9.84 1.62
N LYS A 61 11.24 -11.14 1.75
CA LYS A 61 10.72 -11.96 0.65
C LYS A 61 9.35 -11.48 0.18
N SER A 62 8.43 -11.16 1.10
CA SER A 62 7.11 -10.62 0.78
C SER A 62 7.23 -9.25 0.11
N ILE A 63 8.06 -8.36 0.66
CA ILE A 63 8.31 -7.02 0.10
C ILE A 63 8.84 -7.12 -1.34
N GLN A 64 9.86 -7.95 -1.59
CA GLN A 64 10.43 -8.12 -2.93
C GLN A 64 9.42 -8.70 -3.93
N TYR A 65 8.55 -9.63 -3.49
CA TYR A 65 7.46 -10.13 -4.33
C TYR A 65 6.48 -9.02 -4.72
N TRP A 66 6.06 -8.18 -3.77
CA TRP A 66 5.16 -7.06 -4.03
C TRP A 66 5.77 -6.02 -4.95
N LYS A 67 7.04 -5.65 -4.74
CA LYS A 67 7.78 -4.71 -5.60
C LYS A 67 7.83 -5.19 -7.04
N LYS A 68 8.11 -6.48 -7.25
CA LYS A 68 8.08 -7.10 -8.58
C LYS A 68 6.71 -6.94 -9.22
N TYR A 69 5.65 -7.28 -8.49
CA TYR A 69 4.26 -7.13 -8.98
C TYR A 69 3.94 -5.68 -9.34
N PHE A 70 4.27 -4.73 -8.46
CA PHE A 70 4.02 -3.31 -8.69
C PHE A 70 4.77 -2.78 -9.92
N ASN A 71 6.04 -3.16 -10.09
CA ASN A 71 6.83 -2.81 -11.28
C ASN A 71 6.21 -3.36 -12.57
N GLU A 72 5.79 -4.63 -12.57
CA GLU A 72 5.17 -5.29 -13.73
C GLU A 72 3.84 -4.64 -14.14
N HIS A 73 3.06 -4.17 -13.16
CA HIS A 73 1.73 -3.59 -13.37
C HIS A 73 1.74 -2.06 -13.36
N LYS A 74 2.92 -1.42 -13.31
CA LYS A 74 3.10 0.04 -13.24
C LYS A 74 2.32 0.70 -12.09
N MET A 75 2.22 0.00 -10.97
CA MET A 75 1.57 0.52 -9.76
C MET A 75 2.59 1.32 -8.95
N PRO A 76 2.26 2.55 -8.53
CA PRO A 76 3.19 3.38 -7.78
C PRO A 76 3.36 2.85 -6.36
N TYR A 77 4.61 2.75 -5.90
CA TYR A 77 4.92 2.34 -4.54
C TYR A 77 6.14 3.06 -3.99
N TYR A 78 6.28 3.02 -2.66
CA TYR A 78 7.42 3.51 -1.91
C TYR A 78 7.85 2.47 -0.88
N ASP A 79 9.16 2.23 -0.77
CA ASP A 79 9.73 1.25 0.15
C ASP A 79 10.48 1.94 1.29
N ILE A 80 9.89 2.01 2.47
CA ILE A 80 10.52 2.72 3.59
C ILE A 80 11.85 2.06 3.99
N THR A 81 12.04 0.76 3.70
CA THR A 81 13.28 0.06 4.05
C THR A 81 14.47 0.44 3.19
N GLU A 82 14.23 0.94 1.98
CA GLU A 82 15.27 1.37 1.04
C GLU A 82 15.44 2.90 1.03
N GLN A 83 14.34 3.65 1.13
CA GLN A 83 14.35 5.11 1.05
C GLN A 83 14.30 5.80 2.43
N GLY A 84 14.10 5.08 3.53
CA GLY A 84 14.20 5.58 4.91
C GLY A 84 12.94 6.26 5.46
N TYR A 85 12.46 7.32 4.82
CA TYR A 85 11.24 8.03 5.24
C TYR A 85 10.53 8.68 4.04
N LEU A 86 9.21 8.78 4.07
CA LEU A 86 8.45 9.52 3.05
C LEU A 86 8.27 10.97 3.50
N ALA A 87 8.87 11.91 2.76
CA ALA A 87 8.58 13.33 2.92
C ALA A 87 7.41 13.71 2.03
N LEU A 88 6.34 14.25 2.63
CA LEU A 88 5.19 14.80 1.90
C LEU A 88 5.40 16.31 1.77
N SER A 89 5.72 16.77 0.57
CA SER A 89 5.77 18.21 0.27
C SER A 89 4.37 18.73 -0.03
N ARG A 90 4.06 19.92 0.49
CA ARG A 90 2.84 20.67 0.21
C ARG A 90 2.87 21.30 -1.18
#